data_AF-G7ZAH5-F1
#
_entry.id   AF-G7ZAH5-F1
#
_cell.length_a   1.000
_cell.length_b   1.000
_cell.length_c   1.000
_cell.angle_alpha   90.00
_cell.angle_beta   90.00
_cell.angle_gamma   90.00
#
_symmetry.space_group_name_H-M   'P 1'
#
loop_
_entity.id
_entity.type
_entity.pdbx_description
1 polymer ?
#
loop_
_entity_poly.entity_id
_entity_poly.type
_entity_poly.pdbx_seq_one_letter_code
_entity_poly.pdbx_strand_id
1 'polypeptide(L)'
;MEKLALLAGALALLVYAFAFASPYGLRVLTVAGVYALATFGFQIVFGLGGALSLAQGAFFGVGAYVTGILGSRYGLGFEATFPLSMLVPLLLALPVGLAVLRLESHYFALATLGIAQVLHLLAVNLPELTGGSNGLAGVPAVVLFGWTVPRGLPMAALVWGLVALGGLVGWRLARGRLGRSLTMLRDDPLAAGTLGLDVGRLRLAAFGISALFAGAAGALAVHTQRVVSPEVLEFPVMVSILTIAIVGGRGRMAGAVLGAVLLLHLPEWFRFLERGYLVVYGAALLLTVLLAPDGLTGLLDRAAGRLFGRPARALPEAREPPPPVAIDGMTVEELVKSFGGVRAVDGVSLELRPGGITGLIGPNGSGKTTVINLLSGLERPDAGRVWLGGRDVTGARADRLARAGLARSFQAAILPEGAGVLDAVAAARLAVDPDAATAEAHARWALDRLGVGELAGQGCDGLPAALRRRVELARALVRRPAVLLLDEPAAGLTDGEKAELAALLRELAGEGMAVLLVEHDMGFLLPLAGRVLCLDRGQVIYDGLADGVRRDATVAAAYLGRAGTA
;
A
#
# COMPACT_ATOMS: atom_id res chain seq x y z
N MET A 1 -12.91 -17.51 11.14
CA MET A 1 -12.73 -16.91 12.48
C MET A 1 -13.11 -15.44 12.52
N GLU A 2 -12.58 -14.58 11.64
CA GLU A 2 -12.89 -13.13 11.62
C GLU A 2 -14.40 -12.80 11.53
N LYS A 3 -15.17 -13.51 10.69
CA LYS A 3 -16.64 -13.37 10.63
C LYS A 3 -17.35 -13.74 11.95
N LEU A 4 -16.85 -14.77 12.64
CA LEU A 4 -17.43 -15.25 13.89
C LEU A 4 -17.13 -14.28 15.04
N ALA A 5 -15.91 -13.73 15.07
CA ALA A 5 -15.50 -12.70 16.02
C ALA A 5 -16.26 -11.39 15.81
N LEU A 6 -16.50 -11.00 14.55
CA LEU A 6 -17.34 -9.85 14.21
C LEU A 6 -18.79 -10.04 14.63
N LEU A 7 -19.37 -11.23 14.41
CA LEU A 7 -20.73 -11.56 14.85
C LEU A 7 -20.84 -11.59 16.38
N ALA A 8 -19.88 -12.20 17.08
CA ALA A 8 -19.84 -12.21 18.53
C ALA A 8 -19.66 -10.80 19.12
N GLY A 9 -18.80 -9.97 18.51
CA GLY A 9 -18.62 -8.58 18.90
C GLY A 9 -19.88 -7.73 18.66
N ALA A 10 -20.55 -7.93 17.53
CA ALA A 10 -21.83 -7.27 17.23
C ALA A 10 -22.92 -7.69 18.22
N LEU A 11 -22.99 -8.98 18.56
CA LEU A 11 -23.91 -9.50 19.57
C LEU A 11 -23.61 -8.92 20.96
N ALA A 12 -22.33 -8.86 21.36
CA ALA A 12 -21.93 -8.27 22.63
C ALA A 12 -22.29 -6.78 22.73
N LEU A 13 -22.09 -6.02 21.65
CA LEU A 13 -22.50 -4.61 21.57
C LEU A 13 -24.01 -4.45 21.66
N LEU A 14 -24.76 -5.35 21.01
CA LEU A 14 -26.22 -5.35 21.05
C LEU A 14 -26.75 -5.68 22.44
N VAL A 15 -26.17 -6.70 23.10
CA VAL A 15 -26.49 -7.04 24.49
C VAL A 15 -26.16 -5.88 25.43
N TYR A 16 -24.99 -5.24 25.28
CA TYR A 16 -24.65 -4.04 26.04
C TYR A 16 -25.67 -2.91 25.85
N ALA A 17 -26.01 -2.60 24.60
CA ALA A 17 -26.94 -1.53 24.26
C ALA A 17 -28.35 -1.76 24.81
N PHE A 18 -28.85 -2.99 24.79
CA PHE A 18 -30.20 -3.31 25.24
C PHE A 18 -30.32 -3.57 26.73
N ALA A 19 -29.33 -4.23 27.34
CA ALA A 19 -29.44 -4.71 28.72
C ALA A 19 -28.75 -3.81 29.75
N PHE A 20 -27.78 -2.99 29.35
CA PHE A 20 -26.89 -2.30 30.31
C PHE A 20 -26.69 -0.80 30.05
N ALA A 21 -27.02 -0.30 28.86
CA ALA A 21 -26.70 1.07 28.50
C ALA A 21 -27.72 2.09 29.07
N SER A 22 -27.23 3.02 29.89
CA SER A 22 -27.96 4.22 30.28
C SER A 22 -28.17 5.17 29.07
N PRO A 23 -29.06 6.17 29.14
CA PRO A 23 -29.21 7.16 28.05
C PRO A 23 -27.89 7.87 27.70
N TYR A 24 -27.05 8.11 28.70
CA TYR A 24 -25.70 8.64 28.50
C TYR A 24 -24.77 7.60 27.85
N GLY A 25 -24.79 6.34 28.32
CA GLY A 25 -24.04 5.25 27.70
C GLY A 25 -24.40 5.04 26.22
N LEU A 26 -25.69 5.13 25.87
CA LEU A 26 -26.14 5.10 24.47
C LEU A 26 -25.60 6.28 23.65
N ARG A 27 -25.47 7.47 24.25
CA ARG A 27 -24.83 8.62 23.60
C ARG A 27 -23.35 8.36 23.36
N VAL A 28 -22.61 7.86 24.36
CA VAL A 28 -21.19 7.49 24.22
C VAL A 28 -21.02 6.42 23.13
N LEU A 29 -21.89 5.41 23.12
CA LEU A 29 -21.90 4.35 22.11
C LEU A 29 -22.20 4.87 20.70
N THR A 30 -23.08 5.87 20.58
CA THR A 30 -23.37 6.55 19.31
C THR A 30 -22.13 7.31 18.81
N VAL A 31 -21.46 8.05 19.69
CA VAL A 31 -20.22 8.77 19.36
C VAL A 31 -19.09 7.79 19.00
N ALA A 32 -18.99 6.67 19.70
CA ALA A 32 -18.04 5.59 19.36
C ALA A 32 -18.28 5.05 17.94
N GLY A 33 -19.54 4.85 17.53
CA GLY A 33 -19.87 4.47 16.16
C GLY A 33 -19.42 5.51 15.12
N VAL A 34 -19.62 6.80 15.40
CA VAL A 34 -19.15 7.89 14.55
C VAL A 34 -17.62 7.86 14.36
N TYR A 35 -16.87 7.75 15.46
CA TYR A 35 -15.41 7.68 15.39
C TYR A 35 -14.90 6.37 14.77
N ALA A 36 -15.61 5.25 14.95
CA ALA A 36 -15.29 4.00 14.26
C ALA A 36 -15.41 4.16 12.73
N LEU A 37 -16.48 4.81 12.26
CA LEU A 37 -16.69 5.10 10.83
C LEU A 37 -15.61 6.01 10.27
N ALA A 38 -15.26 7.09 10.98
CA ALA A 38 -14.14 7.97 10.60
C ALA A 38 -12.83 7.18 10.51
N THR A 39 -12.62 6.25 11.45
CA THR A 39 -11.41 5.45 11.51
C THR A 39 -11.34 4.39 10.41
N PHE A 40 -12.46 3.92 9.84
CA PHE A 40 -12.41 3.02 8.66
C PHE A 40 -11.71 3.68 7.48
N GLY A 41 -12.03 4.94 7.18
CA GLY A 41 -11.33 5.70 6.15
C GLY A 41 -9.84 5.82 6.44
N PHE A 42 -9.51 6.17 7.69
CA PHE A 42 -8.13 6.29 8.14
C PHE A 42 -7.35 4.97 8.01
N GLN A 43 -7.98 3.83 8.33
CA GLN A 43 -7.35 2.50 8.19
C GLN A 43 -7.03 2.15 6.74
N ILE A 44 -7.71 2.74 5.75
CA ILE A 44 -7.37 2.51 4.33
C ILE A 44 -6.08 3.24 3.97
N VAL A 45 -5.91 4.49 4.42
CA VAL A 45 -4.72 5.30 4.10
C VAL A 45 -3.54 4.94 4.99
N PHE A 46 -3.73 4.96 6.30
CA PHE A 46 -2.69 4.69 7.29
C PHE A 46 -2.47 3.19 7.50
N GLY A 47 -3.56 2.44 7.63
CA GLY A 47 -3.51 1.02 7.95
C GLY A 47 -2.97 0.18 6.80
N LEU A 48 -3.65 0.23 5.64
CA LEU A 48 -3.27 -0.50 4.43
C LEU A 48 -2.20 0.24 3.65
N GLY A 49 -2.36 1.55 3.40
CA GLY A 49 -1.47 2.33 2.54
C GLY A 49 -0.20 2.86 3.19
N GLY A 50 -0.01 2.69 4.51
CA GLY A 50 1.23 3.07 5.19
C GLY A 50 1.38 4.54 5.54
N ALA A 51 0.52 5.42 5.02
CA ALA A 51 0.72 6.87 5.06
C ALA A 51 -0.02 7.51 6.25
N LEU A 52 0.72 8.26 7.07
CA LEU A 52 0.12 9.04 8.17
C LEU A 52 -0.54 10.31 7.61
N SER A 53 -1.85 10.27 7.39
CA SER A 53 -2.63 11.38 6.85
C SER A 53 -3.40 12.12 7.94
N LEU A 54 -2.95 13.32 8.31
CA LEU A 54 -3.67 14.17 9.26
C LEU A 54 -4.88 14.89 8.62
N ALA A 55 -5.16 14.63 7.34
CA ALA A 55 -6.31 15.19 6.64
C ALA A 55 -7.64 14.55 7.04
N GLN A 56 -7.62 13.40 7.71
CA GLN A 56 -8.86 12.72 8.09
C GLN A 56 -9.74 13.58 9.03
N GLY A 57 -9.14 14.34 9.94
CA GLY A 57 -9.84 15.26 10.83
C GLY A 57 -10.40 16.45 10.06
N ALA A 58 -9.65 16.97 9.08
CA ALA A 58 -10.13 17.99 8.16
C ALA A 58 -11.37 17.53 7.39
N PHE A 59 -11.33 16.34 6.77
CA PHE A 59 -12.48 15.80 6.02
C PHE A 59 -13.69 15.51 6.91
N PHE A 60 -13.45 15.06 8.14
CA PHE A 60 -14.48 14.91 9.15
C PHE A 60 -15.16 16.24 9.44
N GLY A 61 -14.38 17.28 9.73
CA GLY A 61 -14.92 18.61 10.02
C GLY A 61 -15.60 19.26 8.81
N VAL A 62 -15.09 19.08 7.58
CA VAL A 62 -15.78 19.54 6.36
C VAL A 62 -17.13 18.87 6.21
N GLY A 63 -17.22 17.55 6.39
CA GLY A 63 -18.50 16.83 6.35
C GLY A 63 -19.47 17.32 7.43
N ALA A 64 -18.97 17.59 8.64
CA ALA A 64 -19.74 18.18 9.73
C ALA A 64 -20.29 19.56 9.34
N TYR A 65 -19.45 20.47 8.83
CA TYR A 65 -19.87 21.81 8.41
C TYR A 65 -20.83 21.81 7.22
N VAL A 66 -20.69 20.90 6.26
CA VAL A 66 -21.67 20.75 5.18
C VAL A 66 -23.05 20.42 5.75
N THR A 67 -23.14 19.47 6.69
CA THR A 67 -24.41 19.17 7.36
C THR A 67 -24.90 20.35 8.20
N GLY A 68 -24.01 21.02 8.94
CA GLY A 68 -24.35 22.18 9.75
C GLY A 68 -24.93 23.32 8.93
N ILE A 69 -24.28 23.71 7.84
CA ILE A 69 -24.69 24.81 6.97
C ILE A 69 -26.01 24.47 6.26
N LEU A 70 -26.08 23.31 5.61
CA LEU A 70 -27.26 22.91 4.85
C LEU A 70 -28.47 22.63 5.74
N GLY A 71 -28.25 22.03 6.91
CA GLY A 71 -29.30 21.76 7.88
C GLY A 71 -29.82 23.02 8.56
N SER A 72 -28.94 23.85 9.13
CA SER A 72 -29.37 25.02 9.92
C SER A 72 -29.93 26.16 9.07
N ARG A 73 -29.34 26.44 7.90
CA ARG A 73 -29.73 27.61 7.08
C ARG A 73 -30.80 27.29 6.05
N TYR A 74 -30.74 26.11 5.45
CA TYR A 74 -31.63 25.71 4.36
C TYR A 74 -32.68 24.67 4.79
N GLY A 75 -32.65 24.23 6.05
CA GLY A 75 -33.60 23.25 6.58
C GLY A 75 -33.48 21.86 5.93
N LEU A 76 -32.38 21.57 5.23
CA LEU A 76 -32.22 20.30 4.54
C LEU A 76 -32.06 19.14 5.53
N GLY A 77 -32.79 18.05 5.29
CA GLY A 77 -32.79 16.87 6.15
C GLY A 77 -31.57 15.96 5.96
N PHE A 78 -31.56 14.85 6.71
CA PHE A 78 -30.53 13.81 6.63
C PHE A 78 -30.34 13.26 5.20
N GLU A 79 -31.44 13.04 4.49
CA GLU A 79 -31.48 12.50 3.12
C GLU A 79 -30.59 13.29 2.12
N ALA A 80 -30.55 14.62 2.26
CA ALA A 80 -29.76 15.49 1.39
C ALA A 80 -28.38 15.80 1.99
N THR A 81 -28.32 16.09 3.29
CA THR A 81 -27.07 16.49 3.96
C THR A 81 -26.05 15.36 4.03
N PHE A 82 -26.48 14.12 4.29
CA PHE A 82 -25.57 12.96 4.41
C PHE A 82 -24.77 12.67 3.12
N PRO A 83 -25.38 12.50 1.92
CA PRO A 83 -24.61 12.27 0.70
C PRO A 83 -23.75 13.48 0.31
N LEU A 84 -24.22 14.71 0.53
CA LEU A 84 -23.43 15.92 0.25
C LEU A 84 -22.21 16.04 1.17
N SER A 85 -22.35 15.67 2.44
CA SER A 85 -21.25 15.61 3.40
C SER A 85 -20.22 14.52 3.08
N MET A 86 -20.55 13.55 2.21
CA MET A 86 -19.56 12.62 1.65
C MET A 86 -18.91 13.20 0.37
N LEU A 87 -19.73 13.78 -0.51
CA LEU A 87 -19.29 14.29 -1.80
C LEU A 87 -18.32 15.48 -1.70
N VAL A 88 -18.61 16.46 -0.83
CA VAL A 88 -17.78 17.67 -0.72
C VAL A 88 -16.37 17.37 -0.22
N PRO A 89 -16.15 16.59 0.86
CA PRO A 89 -14.80 16.15 1.24
C PRO A 89 -14.09 15.36 0.14
N LEU A 90 -14.79 14.50 -0.60
CA LEU A 90 -14.20 13.78 -1.74
C LEU A 90 -13.70 14.75 -2.82
N LEU A 91 -14.51 15.75 -3.20
CA LEU A 91 -14.13 16.76 -4.19
C LEU A 91 -12.94 17.61 -3.72
N LEU A 92 -12.84 17.89 -2.42
CA LEU A 92 -11.69 18.57 -1.83
C LEU A 92 -10.44 17.66 -1.80
N ALA A 93 -10.62 16.37 -1.54
CA ALA A 93 -9.54 15.40 -1.43
C ALA A 93 -8.79 15.18 -2.76
N LEU A 94 -9.45 15.35 -3.91
CA LEU A 94 -8.82 15.16 -5.23
C LEU A 94 -7.69 16.17 -5.52
N PRO A 95 -7.92 17.50 -5.54
CA PRO A 95 -6.86 18.48 -5.79
C PRO A 95 -5.82 18.50 -4.67
N VAL A 96 -6.25 18.36 -3.40
CA VAL A 96 -5.35 18.26 -2.24
C VAL A 96 -4.45 17.04 -2.37
N GLY A 97 -5.01 15.88 -2.71
CA GLY A 97 -4.28 14.64 -2.89
C GLY A 97 -3.24 14.75 -4.00
N LEU A 98 -3.56 15.38 -5.12
CA LEU A 98 -2.61 15.56 -6.24
C LEU A 98 -1.37 16.40 -5.86
N ALA A 99 -1.54 17.36 -4.94
CA ALA A 99 -0.45 18.18 -4.43
C ALA A 99 0.34 17.46 -3.33
N VAL A 100 -0.36 16.92 -2.33
CA VAL A 100 0.24 16.44 -1.08
C VAL A 100 0.80 15.02 -1.21
N LEU A 101 0.23 14.16 -2.07
CA LEU A 101 0.70 12.76 -2.24
C LEU A 101 2.07 12.64 -2.95
N ARG A 102 2.62 13.75 -3.45
CA ARG A 102 3.98 13.83 -3.99
C ARG A 102 5.05 13.97 -2.90
N LEU A 103 4.63 14.33 -1.68
CA LEU A 103 5.53 14.55 -0.56
C LEU A 103 5.91 13.23 0.11
N GLU A 104 7.14 13.17 0.65
CA GLU A 104 7.58 12.05 1.49
C GLU A 104 6.88 12.07 2.86
N SER A 105 6.90 10.92 3.56
CA SER A 105 6.03 10.60 4.70
C SER A 105 5.86 11.73 5.74
N HIS A 106 6.96 12.32 6.23
CA HIS A 106 6.90 13.37 7.25
C HIS A 106 6.30 14.69 6.71
N TYR A 107 6.67 15.07 5.50
CA TYR A 107 6.14 16.25 4.81
C TYR A 107 4.66 16.08 4.45
N PHE A 108 4.25 14.85 4.09
CA PHE A 108 2.86 14.50 3.86
C PHE A 108 1.99 14.74 5.10
N ALA A 109 2.44 14.29 6.27
CA ALA A 109 1.74 14.52 7.54
C ALA A 109 1.63 16.02 7.88
N LEU A 110 2.74 16.77 7.75
CA LEU A 110 2.75 18.22 8.03
C LEU A 110 1.86 19.01 7.07
N ALA A 111 1.89 18.70 5.77
CA ALA A 111 1.04 19.36 4.79
C ALA A 111 -0.45 19.10 5.06
N THR A 112 -0.80 17.87 5.42
CA THR A 112 -2.20 17.54 5.76
C THR A 112 -2.67 18.19 7.05
N LEU A 113 -1.79 18.40 8.04
CA LEU A 113 -2.08 19.19 9.23
C LEU A 113 -2.31 20.68 8.89
N GLY A 114 -1.47 21.25 8.03
CA GLY A 114 -1.63 22.63 7.57
C GLY A 114 -3.01 22.87 6.94
N ILE A 115 -3.50 21.91 6.14
CA ILE A 115 -4.84 21.98 5.55
C ILE A 115 -5.93 21.96 6.62
N ALA A 116 -5.81 21.11 7.64
CA ALA A 116 -6.75 21.10 8.77
C ALA A 116 -6.77 22.46 9.49
N GLN A 117 -5.60 23.06 9.72
CA GLN A 117 -5.49 24.38 10.36
C GLN A 117 -6.10 25.51 9.52
N VAL A 118 -5.88 25.50 8.20
CA VAL A 118 -6.52 26.46 7.29
C VAL A 118 -8.04 26.34 7.37
N LEU A 119 -8.57 25.12 7.33
CA LEU A 119 -10.02 24.90 7.43
C LEU A 119 -10.57 25.33 8.80
N HIS A 120 -9.87 25.05 9.89
CA HIS A 120 -10.25 25.53 11.22
C HIS A 120 -10.26 27.06 11.30
N LEU A 121 -9.23 27.73 10.77
CA LEU A 121 -9.17 29.19 10.71
C LEU A 121 -10.32 29.76 9.87
N LEU A 122 -10.64 29.16 8.73
CA LEU A 122 -11.80 29.54 7.91
C LEU A 122 -13.10 29.36 8.69
N ALA A 123 -13.25 28.28 9.44
CA ALA A 123 -14.43 28.02 10.26
C ALA A 123 -14.61 29.05 11.38
N VAL A 124 -13.52 29.57 11.96
CA VAL A 124 -13.59 30.61 12.99
C VAL A 124 -13.80 32.01 12.38
N ASN A 125 -13.15 32.30 11.25
CA ASN A 125 -13.09 33.65 10.68
C ASN A 125 -14.12 33.95 9.58
N LEU A 126 -15.00 33.00 9.24
CA LEU A 126 -16.12 33.21 8.31
C LEU A 126 -17.48 33.08 9.01
N PRO A 127 -17.80 33.96 9.99
CA PRO A 127 -19.02 33.83 10.80
C PRO A 127 -20.30 33.83 9.96
N GLU A 128 -20.30 34.57 8.85
CA GLU A 128 -21.40 34.61 7.90
C GLU A 128 -21.75 33.26 7.27
N LEU A 129 -20.83 32.29 7.26
CA LEU A 129 -21.07 30.95 6.71
C LEU A 129 -21.13 29.89 7.81
N THR A 130 -20.15 29.89 8.71
CA THR A 130 -19.89 28.80 9.68
C THR A 130 -20.37 29.10 11.10
N GLY A 131 -20.88 30.31 11.35
CA GLY A 131 -21.22 30.77 12.71
C GLY A 131 -20.01 31.14 13.57
N GLY A 132 -18.80 31.12 13.00
CA GLY A 132 -17.57 31.54 13.66
C GLY A 132 -17.24 30.65 14.86
N SER A 133 -16.72 31.26 15.93
CA SER A 133 -16.42 30.56 17.20
C SER A 133 -17.64 29.91 17.85
N ASN A 134 -18.84 30.41 17.57
CA ASN A 134 -20.08 29.90 18.18
C ASN A 134 -20.63 28.68 17.44
N GLY A 135 -20.20 28.45 16.19
CA GLY A 135 -20.69 27.37 15.36
C GLY A 135 -22.14 27.54 14.89
N LEU A 136 -22.73 26.45 14.39
CA LEU A 136 -24.10 26.42 13.87
C LEU A 136 -24.95 25.45 14.68
N ALA A 137 -26.10 25.93 15.16
CA ALA A 137 -27.12 25.13 15.83
C ALA A 137 -28.39 25.03 14.97
N GLY A 138 -29.34 24.20 15.40
CA GLY A 138 -30.64 24.08 14.73
C GLY A 138 -30.65 23.12 13.54
N VAL A 139 -29.72 22.17 13.51
CA VAL A 139 -29.74 21.12 12.48
C VAL A 139 -30.99 20.23 12.69
N PRO A 140 -31.79 19.97 11.63
CA PRO A 140 -32.99 19.16 11.71
C PRO A 140 -32.74 17.77 12.29
N ALA A 141 -33.78 17.18 12.89
CA ALA A 141 -33.72 15.79 13.29
C ALA A 141 -33.58 14.88 12.06
N VAL A 142 -32.98 13.70 12.24
CA VAL A 142 -32.97 12.67 11.21
C VAL A 142 -34.40 12.18 10.99
N VAL A 143 -34.89 12.27 9.76
CA VAL A 143 -36.16 11.71 9.33
C VAL A 143 -35.85 10.68 8.26
N LEU A 144 -36.31 9.44 8.46
CA LEU A 144 -36.15 8.34 7.50
C LEU A 144 -37.53 7.82 7.13
N PHE A 145 -37.86 7.81 5.85
CA PHE A 145 -39.17 7.34 5.36
C PHE A 145 -40.37 8.00 6.09
N GLY A 146 -40.25 9.27 6.44
CA GLY A 146 -41.27 10.03 7.18
C GLY A 146 -41.25 9.83 8.71
N TRP A 147 -40.40 8.96 9.25
CA TRP A 147 -40.25 8.73 10.69
C TRP A 147 -39.09 9.53 11.28
N THR A 148 -39.36 10.41 12.25
CA THR A 148 -38.32 11.12 13.01
C THR A 148 -37.59 10.16 13.94
N VAL A 149 -36.30 9.97 13.73
CA VAL A 149 -35.46 9.09 14.56
C VAL A 149 -35.17 9.80 15.90
N PRO A 150 -35.69 9.29 17.04
CA PRO A 150 -35.43 9.89 18.34
C PRO A 150 -34.01 9.60 18.81
N ARG A 151 -33.55 10.40 19.78
CA ARG A 151 -32.26 10.18 20.47
C ARG A 151 -32.30 8.89 21.30
N GLY A 152 -31.12 8.38 21.67
CA GLY A 152 -30.98 7.13 22.42
C GLY A 152 -30.82 5.94 21.48
N LEU A 153 -31.53 4.84 21.78
CA LEU A 153 -31.33 3.57 21.09
C LEU A 153 -31.59 3.63 19.57
N PRO A 154 -32.65 4.30 19.06
CA PRO A 154 -32.89 4.35 17.61
C PRO A 154 -31.79 5.09 16.84
N MET A 155 -31.28 6.20 17.39
CA MET A 155 -30.14 6.90 16.82
C MET A 155 -28.85 6.06 16.87
N ALA A 156 -28.61 5.36 17.99
CA ALA A 156 -27.48 4.45 18.09
C ALA A 156 -27.59 3.32 17.05
N ALA A 157 -28.77 2.73 16.88
CA ALA A 157 -29.03 1.68 15.90
C ALA A 157 -28.80 2.17 14.46
N LEU A 158 -29.23 3.40 14.13
CA LEU A 158 -28.95 4.02 12.83
C LEU A 158 -27.43 4.15 12.59
N VAL A 159 -26.70 4.73 13.54
CA VAL A 159 -25.25 4.92 13.42
C VAL A 159 -24.55 3.58 13.29
N TRP A 160 -24.86 2.59 14.14
CA TRP A 160 -24.25 1.27 14.08
C TRP A 160 -24.65 0.47 12.84
N GLY A 161 -25.84 0.69 12.29
CA GLY A 161 -26.23 0.16 10.98
C GLY A 161 -25.34 0.71 9.85
N LEU A 162 -25.07 2.01 9.87
CA LEU A 162 -24.13 2.64 8.93
C LEU A 162 -22.68 2.22 9.16
N VAL A 163 -22.26 1.99 10.42
CA VAL A 163 -20.95 1.41 10.75
C VAL A 163 -20.86 -0.02 10.24
N ALA A 164 -21.90 -0.84 10.37
CA ALA A 164 -21.91 -2.21 9.82
C ALA A 164 -21.81 -2.19 8.29
N LEU A 165 -22.55 -1.30 7.62
CA LEU A 165 -22.47 -1.12 6.17
C LEU A 165 -21.08 -0.62 5.74
N GLY A 166 -20.58 0.43 6.38
CA GLY A 166 -19.26 0.99 6.13
C GLY A 166 -18.14 -0.01 6.41
N GLY A 167 -18.27 -0.81 7.47
CA GLY A 167 -17.35 -1.89 7.83
C GLY A 167 -17.38 -3.02 6.79
N LEU A 168 -18.55 -3.39 6.27
CA LEU A 168 -18.67 -4.36 5.18
C LEU A 168 -18.00 -3.86 3.89
N VAL A 169 -18.23 -2.59 3.52
CA VAL A 169 -17.58 -1.95 2.38
C VAL A 169 -16.07 -1.91 2.59
N GLY A 170 -15.60 -1.41 3.72
CA GLY A 170 -14.19 -1.35 4.09
C GLY A 170 -13.53 -2.73 4.10
N TRP A 171 -14.21 -3.75 4.61
CA TRP A 171 -13.74 -5.14 4.61
C TRP A 171 -13.62 -5.70 3.20
N ARG A 172 -14.59 -5.45 2.32
CA ARG A 172 -14.50 -5.84 0.90
C ARG A 172 -13.38 -5.12 0.17
N LEU A 173 -13.20 -3.82 0.42
CA LEU A 173 -12.10 -3.05 -0.15
C LEU A 173 -10.74 -3.56 0.33
N ALA A 174 -10.61 -3.86 1.63
CA ALA A 174 -9.38 -4.37 2.24
C ALA A 174 -8.98 -5.76 1.71
N ARG A 175 -9.94 -6.68 1.51
CA ARG A 175 -9.67 -8.03 0.97
C ARG A 175 -9.56 -8.07 -0.55
N GLY A 176 -10.18 -7.11 -1.22
CA GLY A 176 -10.16 -7.00 -2.67
C GLY A 176 -8.81 -6.54 -3.22
N ARG A 177 -8.80 -6.26 -4.53
CA ARG A 177 -7.61 -5.85 -5.27
C ARG A 177 -6.98 -4.57 -4.73
N LEU A 178 -7.82 -3.60 -4.35
CA LEU A 178 -7.37 -2.30 -3.83
C LEU A 178 -6.60 -2.45 -2.52
N GLY A 179 -7.17 -3.14 -1.52
CA GLY A 179 -6.52 -3.31 -0.23
C GLY A 179 -5.22 -4.09 -0.30
N ARG A 180 -5.20 -5.20 -1.07
CA ARG A 180 -3.95 -5.96 -1.28
C ARG A 180 -2.88 -5.16 -2.02
N SER A 181 -3.27 -4.33 -3.00
CA SER A 181 -2.34 -3.44 -3.70
C SER A 181 -1.83 -2.31 -2.80
N LEU A 182 -2.65 -1.79 -1.90
CA LEU A 182 -2.24 -0.78 -0.91
C LEU A 182 -1.28 -1.36 0.13
N THR A 183 -1.53 -2.58 0.61
CA THR A 183 -0.61 -3.27 1.52
C THR A 183 0.75 -3.45 0.86
N MET A 184 0.78 -3.90 -0.40
CA MET A 184 2.04 -4.03 -1.12
C MET A 184 2.75 -2.67 -1.28
N LEU A 185 2.00 -1.62 -1.62
CA LEU A 185 2.52 -0.27 -1.74
C LEU A 185 3.14 0.23 -0.44
N ARG A 186 2.54 -0.09 0.71
CA ARG A 186 3.07 0.28 2.03
C ARG A 186 4.41 -0.37 2.29
N ASP A 187 4.54 -1.65 1.96
CA ASP A 187 5.72 -2.44 2.31
C ASP A 187 6.90 -2.06 1.40
N ASP A 188 6.67 -1.87 0.09
CA ASP A 188 7.66 -1.31 -0.83
C ASP A 188 7.00 -0.59 -2.03
N PRO A 189 7.01 0.76 -2.05
CA PRO A 189 6.47 1.53 -3.16
C PRO A 189 7.20 1.35 -4.50
N LEU A 190 8.51 1.11 -4.48
CA LEU A 190 9.32 0.97 -5.69
C LEU A 190 9.04 -0.37 -6.35
N ALA A 191 9.06 -1.46 -5.57
CA ALA A 191 8.70 -2.79 -6.08
C ALA A 191 7.23 -2.87 -6.53
N ALA A 192 6.30 -2.20 -5.84
CA ALA A 192 4.91 -2.10 -6.28
C ALA A 192 4.79 -1.52 -7.69
N GLY A 193 5.56 -0.47 -7.99
CA GLY A 193 5.63 0.15 -9.32
C GLY A 193 6.14 -0.82 -10.39
N THR A 194 7.23 -1.55 -10.13
CA THR A 194 7.80 -2.51 -11.09
C THR A 194 6.93 -3.75 -11.29
N LEU A 195 6.00 -4.03 -10.37
CA LEU A 195 4.94 -5.03 -10.57
C LEU A 195 3.70 -4.48 -11.30
N GLY A 196 3.73 -3.28 -11.86
CA GLY A 196 2.61 -2.76 -12.66
C GLY A 196 1.51 -2.08 -11.87
N LEU A 197 1.71 -1.77 -10.59
CA LEU A 197 0.76 -1.00 -9.80
C LEU A 197 0.97 0.50 -10.03
N ASP A 198 -0.09 1.24 -10.37
CA ASP A 198 -0.01 2.70 -10.44
C ASP A 198 -0.10 3.29 -9.03
N VAL A 199 1.06 3.49 -8.42
CA VAL A 199 1.24 4.04 -7.06
C VAL A 199 0.42 5.31 -6.85
N GLY A 200 0.48 6.25 -7.80
CA GLY A 200 -0.21 7.54 -7.69
C GLY A 200 -1.74 7.38 -7.66
N ARG A 201 -2.29 6.56 -8.57
CA ARG A 201 -3.74 6.28 -8.61
C ARG A 201 -4.21 5.54 -7.35
N LEU A 202 -3.42 4.58 -6.86
CA LEU A 202 -3.76 3.83 -5.64
C LEU A 202 -3.80 4.74 -4.41
N ARG A 203 -2.79 5.60 -4.23
CA ARG A 203 -2.77 6.59 -3.14
C ARG A 203 -3.94 7.57 -3.23
N LEU A 204 -4.24 8.07 -4.42
CA LEU A 204 -5.36 8.99 -4.64
C LEU A 204 -6.71 8.32 -4.34
N ALA A 205 -6.90 7.07 -4.78
CA ALA A 205 -8.11 6.31 -4.48
C ALA A 205 -8.26 6.06 -2.97
N ALA A 206 -7.20 5.65 -2.28
CA ALA A 206 -7.21 5.49 -0.83
C ALA A 206 -7.58 6.79 -0.11
N PHE A 207 -6.99 7.92 -0.53
CA PHE A 207 -7.24 9.23 0.03
C PHE A 207 -8.70 9.70 -0.18
N GLY A 208 -9.25 9.51 -1.39
CA GLY A 208 -10.65 9.82 -1.69
C GLY A 208 -11.64 8.95 -0.91
N ILE A 209 -11.39 7.63 -0.79
CA ILE A 209 -12.21 6.74 0.03
C ILE A 209 -12.16 7.17 1.50
N SER A 210 -10.98 7.56 1.99
CA SER A 210 -10.82 8.08 3.36
C SER A 210 -11.69 9.30 3.62
N ALA A 211 -11.74 10.24 2.67
CA ALA A 211 -12.55 11.45 2.74
C ALA A 211 -14.06 11.14 2.75
N LEU A 212 -14.52 10.13 2.00
CA LEU A 212 -15.91 9.68 2.02
C LEU A 212 -16.32 9.18 3.42
N PHE A 213 -15.50 8.33 4.04
CA PHE A 213 -15.74 7.82 5.39
C PHE A 213 -15.70 8.94 6.44
N ALA A 214 -14.73 9.84 6.34
CA ALA A 214 -14.61 10.99 7.24
C ALA A 214 -15.83 11.91 7.13
N GLY A 215 -16.25 12.22 5.90
CA GLY A 215 -17.39 13.07 5.62
C GLY A 215 -18.71 12.48 6.14
N ALA A 216 -18.92 11.18 5.94
CA ALA A 216 -20.05 10.45 6.50
C ALA A 216 -20.07 10.50 8.04
N ALA A 217 -18.91 10.30 8.67
CA ALA A 217 -18.79 10.40 10.12
C ALA A 217 -19.04 11.82 10.64
N GLY A 218 -18.53 12.85 9.95
CA GLY A 218 -18.79 14.25 10.27
C GLY A 218 -20.28 14.60 10.20
N ALA A 219 -20.98 14.13 9.17
CA ALA A 219 -22.42 14.30 9.04
C ALA A 219 -23.19 13.68 10.23
N LEU A 220 -22.83 12.45 10.61
CA LEU A 220 -23.45 11.76 11.74
C LEU A 220 -23.13 12.45 13.07
N ALA A 221 -21.92 12.98 13.25
CA ALA A 221 -21.56 13.75 14.43
C ALA A 221 -22.53 14.93 14.64
N VAL A 222 -22.83 15.66 13.56
CA VAL A 222 -23.71 16.83 13.62
C VAL A 222 -25.18 16.43 13.75
N HIS A 223 -25.66 15.39 13.06
CA HIS A 223 -27.05 14.92 13.20
C HIS A 223 -27.35 14.37 14.60
N THR A 224 -26.35 13.77 15.25
CA THR A 224 -26.49 13.25 16.62
C THR A 224 -26.47 14.36 17.68
N GLN A 225 -25.63 15.39 17.49
CA GLN A 225 -25.47 16.49 18.45
C GLN A 225 -26.41 17.68 18.18
N ARG A 226 -26.88 17.83 16.94
CA ARG A 226 -27.67 18.95 16.38
C ARG A 226 -26.98 20.32 16.40
N VAL A 227 -25.66 20.32 16.54
CA VAL A 227 -24.80 21.49 16.54
C VAL A 227 -23.45 21.12 15.94
N VAL A 228 -22.76 22.08 15.33
CA VAL A 228 -21.36 21.96 14.89
C VAL A 228 -20.58 23.17 15.38
N SER A 229 -19.39 22.96 15.94
CA SER A 229 -18.44 23.98 16.39
C SER A 229 -17.09 23.80 15.68
N PRO A 230 -16.20 24.83 15.64
CA PRO A 230 -14.89 24.72 15.00
C PRO A 230 -13.96 23.64 15.59
N GLU A 231 -14.27 23.16 16.79
CA GLU A 231 -13.56 22.09 17.51
C GLU A 231 -13.51 20.78 16.71
N VAL A 232 -14.49 20.54 15.82
CA VAL A 232 -14.52 19.34 14.96
C VAL A 232 -13.37 19.29 13.95
N LEU A 233 -12.71 20.42 13.68
CA LEU A 233 -11.56 20.56 12.78
C LEU A 233 -10.22 20.54 13.53
N GLU A 234 -10.25 20.50 14.86
CA GLU A 234 -9.03 20.61 15.67
C GLU A 234 -8.23 19.30 15.72
N PHE A 235 -6.97 19.45 16.12
CA PHE A 235 -6.03 18.35 16.27
C PHE A 235 -6.50 17.20 17.18
N PRO A 236 -7.21 17.42 18.30
CA PRO A 236 -7.68 16.33 19.17
C PRO A 236 -8.59 15.31 18.48
N VAL A 237 -9.38 15.72 17.48
CA VAL A 237 -10.22 14.81 16.69
C VAL A 237 -9.34 13.85 15.89
N MET A 238 -8.31 14.39 15.23
CA MET A 238 -7.33 13.58 14.49
C MET A 238 -6.57 12.63 15.41
N VAL A 239 -6.10 13.10 16.56
CA VAL A 239 -5.42 12.25 17.55
C VAL A 239 -6.34 11.12 17.98
N SER A 240 -7.61 11.40 18.26
CA SER A 240 -8.59 10.36 18.64
C SER A 240 -8.72 9.28 17.55
N ILE A 241 -8.86 9.67 16.28
CA ILE A 241 -8.94 8.74 15.14
C ILE A 241 -7.66 7.90 15.02
N LEU A 242 -6.49 8.53 15.15
CA LEU A 242 -5.18 7.86 15.12
C LEU A 242 -5.04 6.85 16.26
N THR A 243 -5.36 7.25 17.48
CA THR A 243 -5.27 6.41 18.67
C THR A 243 -6.21 5.21 18.55
N ILE A 244 -7.45 5.41 18.09
CA ILE A 244 -8.41 4.33 17.81
C ILE A 244 -7.83 3.34 16.78
N ALA A 245 -7.22 3.84 15.71
CA ALA A 245 -6.65 3.00 14.67
C ALA A 245 -5.47 2.15 15.16
N ILE A 246 -4.58 2.75 15.95
CA ILE A 246 -3.39 2.08 16.50
C ILE A 246 -3.81 1.04 17.54
N VAL A 247 -4.60 1.44 18.54
CA VAL A 247 -5.06 0.57 19.63
C VAL A 247 -5.91 -0.58 19.10
N GLY A 248 -6.82 -0.28 18.18
CA GLY A 248 -7.69 -1.28 17.57
C GLY A 248 -6.94 -2.32 16.73
N GLY A 249 -5.86 -1.90 16.08
CA GLY A 249 -5.03 -2.72 15.20
C GLY A 249 -5.00 -2.16 13.79
N ARG A 250 -3.77 -1.98 13.28
CA ARG A 250 -3.50 -1.35 12.00
C ARG A 250 -4.02 -2.20 10.83
N GLY A 251 -4.71 -1.56 9.88
CA GLY A 251 -5.21 -2.18 8.65
C GLY A 251 -6.47 -3.03 8.83
N ARG A 252 -7.14 -2.99 9.99
CA ARG A 252 -8.29 -3.84 10.31
C ARG A 252 -9.52 -3.03 10.67
N MET A 253 -10.62 -3.24 9.94
CA MET A 253 -11.89 -2.55 10.21
C MET A 253 -12.48 -2.96 11.56
N ALA A 254 -12.41 -4.25 11.93
CA ALA A 254 -12.81 -4.72 13.26
C ALA A 254 -12.05 -3.99 14.39
N GLY A 255 -10.77 -3.66 14.13
CA GLY A 255 -9.93 -2.91 15.06
C GLY A 255 -10.46 -1.51 15.32
N ALA A 256 -10.88 -0.78 14.29
CA ALA A 256 -11.47 0.55 14.44
C ALA A 256 -12.73 0.53 15.32
N VAL A 257 -13.58 -0.49 15.20
CA VAL A 257 -14.75 -0.67 16.08
C VAL A 257 -14.34 -0.91 17.52
N LEU A 258 -13.45 -1.89 17.74
CA LEU A 258 -12.99 -2.25 19.09
C LEU A 258 -12.28 -1.08 19.77
N GLY A 259 -11.38 -0.40 19.06
CA GLY A 259 -10.65 0.76 19.55
C GLY A 259 -11.58 1.91 19.89
N ALA A 260 -12.59 2.20 19.07
CA ALA A 260 -13.52 3.31 19.31
C ALA A 260 -14.39 3.04 20.54
N VAL A 261 -14.95 1.82 20.63
CA VAL A 261 -15.76 1.43 21.79
C VAL A 261 -14.92 1.46 23.06
N LEU A 262 -13.75 0.84 23.05
CA LEU A 262 -12.88 0.77 24.22
C LEU A 262 -12.43 2.16 24.66
N LEU A 263 -11.82 2.95 23.78
CA LEU A 263 -11.21 4.22 24.16
C LEU A 263 -12.23 5.28 24.58
N LEU A 264 -13.44 5.28 24.01
CA LEU A 264 -14.46 6.25 24.39
C LEU A 264 -15.27 5.82 25.62
N HIS A 265 -15.35 4.52 25.94
CA HIS A 265 -15.97 4.05 27.19
C HIS A 265 -14.99 3.94 28.36
N LEU A 266 -13.68 3.86 28.10
CA LEU A 266 -12.68 3.76 29.15
C LEU A 266 -12.81 4.88 30.20
N PRO A 267 -12.91 6.18 29.82
CA PRO A 267 -13.11 7.25 30.80
C PRO A 267 -14.38 7.09 31.64
N GLU A 268 -15.44 6.51 31.06
CA GLU A 268 -16.71 6.31 31.77
C GLU A 268 -16.62 5.17 32.78
N TRP A 269 -15.97 4.05 32.43
CA TRP A 269 -15.75 2.95 33.36
C TRP A 269 -14.87 3.35 34.54
N PHE A 270 -13.91 4.24 34.30
CA PHE A 270 -13.00 4.76 35.31
C PHE A 270 -13.41 6.13 35.87
N ARG A 271 -14.66 6.56 35.65
CA ARG A 271 -15.17 7.87 36.12
C ARG A 271 -15.05 8.05 37.64
N PHE A 272 -15.09 6.95 38.38
CA PHE A 272 -14.90 6.93 39.84
C PHE A 272 -13.50 7.40 40.29
N LEU A 273 -12.52 7.46 39.38
CA LEU A 273 -11.16 7.94 39.65
C LEU A 273 -11.01 9.46 39.44
N GLU A 274 -12.08 10.18 39.11
CA GLU A 274 -12.11 11.64 38.84
C GLU A 274 -11.09 12.12 37.80
N ARG A 275 -9.89 12.57 38.21
CA ARG A 275 -8.79 12.97 37.30
C ARG A 275 -7.79 11.84 37.04
N GLY A 276 -7.78 10.83 37.89
CA GLY A 276 -6.87 9.67 37.79
C GLY A 276 -7.11 8.80 36.56
N TYR A 277 -8.28 8.86 35.92
CA TYR A 277 -8.56 8.08 34.71
C TYR A 277 -7.62 8.46 33.55
N LEU A 278 -7.07 9.69 33.51
CA LEU A 278 -6.10 10.09 32.48
C LEU A 278 -4.80 9.29 32.58
N VAL A 279 -4.37 8.96 33.80
CA VAL A 279 -3.19 8.10 34.04
C VAL A 279 -3.49 6.68 33.59
N VAL A 280 -4.67 6.15 33.94
CA VAL A 280 -5.13 4.82 33.50
C VAL A 280 -5.24 4.76 31.98
N TYR A 281 -5.78 5.80 31.36
CA TYR A 281 -5.90 5.92 29.90
C TYR A 281 -4.52 5.93 29.23
N GLY A 282 -3.59 6.77 29.71
CA GLY A 282 -2.21 6.81 29.21
C GLY A 282 -1.48 5.48 29.38
N ALA A 283 -1.62 4.83 30.53
CA ALA A 283 -1.04 3.51 30.79
C ALA A 283 -1.64 2.42 29.90
N ALA A 284 -2.97 2.41 29.69
CA ALA A 284 -3.64 1.47 28.81
C ALA A 284 -3.21 1.64 27.34
N LEU A 285 -3.05 2.88 26.88
CA LEU A 285 -2.48 3.18 25.56
C LEU A 285 -1.04 2.66 25.45
N LEU A 286 -0.19 2.99 26.41
CA LEU A 286 1.21 2.55 26.43
C LEU A 286 1.31 1.02 26.42
N LEU A 287 0.57 0.34 27.29
CA LEU A 287 0.52 -1.12 27.35
C LEU A 287 0.03 -1.73 26.04
N THR A 288 -0.96 -1.12 25.38
CA THR A 288 -1.43 -1.61 24.08
C THR A 288 -0.33 -1.48 23.04
N VAL A 289 0.36 -0.35 22.97
CA VAL A 289 1.47 -0.14 22.02
C VAL A 289 2.63 -1.10 22.27
N LEU A 290 2.95 -1.39 23.54
CA LEU A 290 4.06 -2.28 23.92
C LEU A 290 3.73 -3.77 23.76
N LEU A 291 2.54 -4.20 24.16
CA LEU A 291 2.16 -5.62 24.22
C LEU A 291 1.42 -6.10 22.95
N ALA A 292 0.84 -5.17 22.20
CA ALA A 292 0.02 -5.46 21.03
C ALA A 292 0.54 -4.69 19.80
N PRO A 293 1.67 -5.10 19.19
CA PRO A 293 2.23 -4.41 18.01
C PRO A 293 1.28 -4.41 16.80
N ASP A 294 0.40 -5.42 16.69
CA ASP A 294 -0.68 -5.50 15.69
C ASP A 294 -2.02 -4.92 16.20
N GLY A 295 -1.99 -4.26 17.37
CA GLY A 295 -3.15 -3.82 18.16
C GLY A 295 -3.97 -4.95 18.77
N LEU A 296 -5.06 -4.59 19.44
CA LEU A 296 -5.88 -5.50 20.23
C LEU A 296 -6.49 -6.63 19.40
N THR A 297 -6.92 -6.35 18.17
CA THR A 297 -7.43 -7.41 17.29
C THR A 297 -6.37 -8.42 16.89
N GLY A 298 -5.09 -8.02 16.80
CA GLY A 298 -3.98 -8.94 16.57
C GLY A 298 -3.78 -9.93 17.71
N LEU A 299 -3.88 -9.45 18.97
CA LEU A 299 -3.82 -10.33 20.15
C LEU A 299 -4.97 -11.34 20.17
N LEU A 300 -6.19 -10.90 19.84
CA LEU A 300 -7.36 -11.77 19.78
C LEU A 300 -7.19 -12.88 18.72
N ASP A 301 -6.64 -12.55 17.54
CA ASP A 301 -6.38 -13.54 16.49
C ASP A 301 -5.31 -14.56 16.91
N ARG A 302 -4.26 -14.13 17.61
CA ARG A 302 -3.21 -15.02 18.12
C ARG A 302 -3.77 -15.98 19.17
N ALA A 303 -4.59 -15.48 20.10
CA ALA A 303 -5.24 -16.29 21.12
C ALA A 303 -6.22 -17.30 20.49
N ALA A 304 -7.05 -16.85 19.56
CA ALA A 304 -7.99 -17.71 18.84
C ALA A 304 -7.26 -18.80 18.02
N GLY A 305 -6.15 -18.46 17.36
CA GLY A 305 -5.35 -19.42 16.60
C GLY A 305 -4.72 -20.51 17.46
N ARG A 306 -4.34 -20.20 18.71
CA ARG A 306 -3.84 -21.19 19.68
C ARG A 306 -4.94 -22.10 20.20
N LEU A 307 -6.15 -21.57 20.42
CA LEU A 307 -7.26 -22.30 21.01
C LEU A 307 -8.00 -23.20 20.01
N PHE A 308 -8.25 -22.70 18.80
CA PHE A 308 -9.10 -23.37 17.81
C PHE A 308 -8.33 -23.95 16.63
N GLY A 309 -7.01 -23.77 16.58
CA GLY A 309 -6.20 -24.02 15.40
C GLY A 309 -6.51 -23.05 14.26
N ARG A 310 -5.58 -22.91 13.31
CA ARG A 310 -5.86 -22.20 12.05
C ARG A 310 -6.32 -23.24 11.02
N PRO A 311 -7.52 -23.11 10.44
CA PRO A 311 -7.93 -24.01 9.36
C PRO A 311 -6.92 -23.90 8.22
N ALA A 312 -6.46 -25.05 7.70
CA ALA A 312 -5.60 -25.09 6.54
C ALA A 312 -6.29 -24.40 5.37
N ARG A 313 -5.66 -23.37 4.80
CA ARG A 313 -6.18 -22.70 3.60
C ARG A 313 -6.04 -23.68 2.44
N ALA A 314 -7.16 -24.02 1.81
CA ALA A 314 -7.13 -24.77 0.56
C ALA A 314 -6.33 -23.94 -0.47
N LEU A 315 -5.29 -24.55 -1.03
CA LEU A 315 -4.49 -23.92 -2.08
C LEU A 315 -5.27 -23.97 -3.40
N PRO A 316 -5.25 -22.89 -4.19
CA PRO A 316 -5.87 -22.91 -5.51
C PRO A 316 -5.13 -23.89 -6.44
N GLU A 317 -5.84 -24.40 -7.43
CA GLU A 317 -5.24 -25.16 -8.51
C GLU A 317 -4.34 -24.24 -9.37
N ALA A 318 -3.19 -24.76 -9.80
CA ALA A 318 -2.26 -24.02 -10.62
C ALA A 318 -2.87 -23.71 -11.99
N ARG A 319 -2.84 -22.44 -12.40
CA ARG A 319 -3.26 -22.01 -13.73
C ARG A 319 -2.15 -21.23 -14.40
N GLU A 320 -1.82 -21.56 -15.64
CA GLU A 320 -0.85 -20.79 -16.40
C GLU A 320 -1.41 -19.40 -16.79
N PRO A 321 -0.68 -18.30 -16.55
CA PRO A 321 -1.08 -16.97 -17.00
C PRO A 321 -1.05 -16.86 -18.54
N PRO A 322 -1.85 -15.95 -19.12
CA PRO A 322 -1.81 -15.68 -20.56
C PRO A 322 -0.41 -15.23 -21.01
N PRO A 323 0.01 -15.60 -22.24
CA PRO A 323 1.35 -15.33 -22.76
C PRO A 323 1.70 -13.83 -22.83
N PRO A 324 3.00 -13.48 -22.94
CA PRO A 324 3.46 -12.09 -23.00
C PRO A 324 2.84 -11.30 -24.16
N VAL A 325 2.70 -9.98 -23.96
CA VAL A 325 2.19 -9.03 -24.96
C VAL A 325 3.27 -8.63 -25.98
N ALA A 326 4.56 -8.78 -25.64
CA ALA A 326 5.71 -8.41 -26.44
C ALA A 326 6.61 -9.62 -26.64
N ILE A 327 7.10 -9.85 -27.85
CA ILE A 327 7.98 -11.00 -28.17
C ILE A 327 9.31 -10.59 -28.80
N ASP A 328 9.48 -9.32 -29.20
CA ASP A 328 10.67 -8.86 -29.95
C ASP A 328 11.80 -8.30 -29.07
N GLY A 329 11.83 -8.64 -27.78
CA GLY A 329 12.90 -8.20 -26.87
C GLY A 329 12.90 -6.70 -26.59
N MET A 330 14.08 -6.13 -26.30
CA MET A 330 14.27 -4.71 -25.99
C MET A 330 15.49 -4.13 -26.73
N THR A 331 15.32 -2.94 -27.30
CA THR A 331 16.40 -2.20 -27.98
C THR A 331 16.56 -0.84 -27.31
N VAL A 332 17.81 -0.44 -27.10
CA VAL A 332 18.20 0.80 -26.44
C VAL A 332 19.20 1.51 -27.34
N GLU A 333 18.95 2.79 -27.61
CA GLU A 333 19.82 3.63 -28.43
C GLU A 333 20.24 4.88 -27.67
N GLU A 334 21.55 5.09 -27.59
CA GLU A 334 22.22 6.30 -27.11
C GLU A 334 21.65 6.83 -25.78
N LEU A 335 21.42 5.93 -24.82
CA LEU A 335 20.82 6.29 -23.54
C LEU A 335 21.74 7.21 -22.76
N VAL A 336 21.21 8.32 -22.25
CA VAL A 336 21.98 9.30 -21.47
C VAL A 336 21.29 9.63 -20.16
N LYS A 337 22.07 9.70 -19.07
CA LYS A 337 21.61 10.22 -17.78
C LYS A 337 22.70 10.96 -17.04
N SER A 338 22.35 12.14 -16.53
CA SER A 338 23.22 12.98 -15.69
C SER A 338 22.61 13.23 -14.31
N PHE A 339 23.45 13.26 -13.28
CA PHE A 339 23.08 13.65 -11.92
C PHE A 339 24.08 14.69 -11.40
N GLY A 340 23.59 15.89 -11.04
CA GLY A 340 24.45 16.92 -10.45
C GLY A 340 25.69 17.28 -11.28
N GLY A 341 25.60 17.22 -12.61
CA GLY A 341 26.73 17.47 -13.53
C GLY A 341 27.59 16.25 -13.86
N VAL A 342 27.39 15.10 -13.20
CA VAL A 342 28.05 13.83 -13.53
C VAL A 342 27.21 13.06 -14.54
N ARG A 343 27.78 12.75 -15.70
CA ARG A 343 27.14 11.90 -16.73
C ARG A 343 27.30 10.43 -16.34
N ALA A 344 26.32 9.91 -15.60
CA ALA A 344 26.34 8.54 -15.08
C ALA A 344 26.12 7.48 -16.17
N VAL A 345 25.41 7.84 -17.24
CA VAL A 345 25.24 7.04 -18.46
C VAL A 345 25.43 7.97 -19.65
N ASP A 346 26.29 7.58 -20.59
CA ASP A 346 26.73 8.41 -21.71
C ASP A 346 26.68 7.62 -23.03
N GLY A 347 25.53 7.67 -23.70
CA GLY A 347 25.39 7.09 -25.04
C GLY A 347 25.33 5.57 -25.05
N VAL A 348 24.77 4.95 -24.00
CA VAL A 348 24.70 3.48 -23.91
C VAL A 348 23.64 2.94 -24.87
N SER A 349 24.07 2.09 -25.80
CA SER A 349 23.20 1.33 -26.70
C SER A 349 23.33 -0.17 -26.41
N LEU A 350 22.22 -0.90 -26.41
CA LEU A 350 22.22 -2.35 -26.20
C LEU A 350 20.96 -3.00 -26.79
N GLU A 351 21.06 -4.28 -27.11
CA GLU A 351 19.96 -5.09 -27.63
C GLU A 351 19.79 -6.35 -26.76
N LEU A 352 18.60 -6.52 -26.18
CA LEU A 352 18.19 -7.71 -25.44
C LEU A 352 17.33 -8.58 -26.35
N ARG A 353 17.93 -9.63 -26.90
CA ARG A 353 17.26 -10.53 -27.84
C ARG A 353 16.43 -11.60 -27.13
N PRO A 354 15.23 -11.92 -27.64
CA PRO A 354 14.46 -13.09 -27.21
C PRO A 354 15.33 -14.35 -27.28
N GLY A 355 15.23 -15.23 -26.28
CA GLY A 355 16.07 -16.43 -26.26
C GLY A 355 17.46 -16.22 -25.64
N GLY A 356 17.90 -14.97 -25.46
CA GLY A 356 19.25 -14.63 -25.10
C GLY A 356 19.43 -14.17 -23.66
N ILE A 357 20.55 -14.55 -23.06
CA ILE A 357 21.05 -13.97 -21.81
C ILE A 357 22.19 -13.02 -22.15
N THR A 358 22.01 -11.74 -21.79
CA THR A 358 23.02 -10.69 -21.94
C THR A 358 23.58 -10.33 -20.56
N GLY A 359 24.88 -10.47 -20.38
CA GLY A 359 25.57 -10.08 -19.15
C GLY A 359 25.91 -8.59 -19.15
N LEU A 360 25.68 -7.89 -18.04
CA LEU A 360 26.13 -6.51 -17.85
C LEU A 360 27.14 -6.47 -16.70
N ILE A 361 28.39 -6.17 -17.05
CA ILE A 361 29.52 -6.12 -16.13
C ILE A 361 30.14 -4.72 -16.09
N GLY A 362 31.03 -4.50 -15.14
CA GLY A 362 31.80 -3.27 -14.99
C GLY A 362 32.16 -2.97 -13.54
N PRO A 363 33.12 -2.08 -13.27
CA PRO A 363 33.49 -1.67 -11.91
C PRO A 363 32.35 -0.97 -11.15
N ASN A 364 32.50 -0.79 -9.83
CA ASN A 364 31.52 -0.04 -9.04
C ASN A 364 31.41 1.42 -9.52
N GLY A 365 30.20 1.95 -9.66
CA GLY A 365 30.00 3.31 -10.20
C GLY A 365 30.25 3.44 -11.72
N SER A 366 30.30 2.33 -12.47
CA SER A 366 30.42 2.39 -13.93
C SER A 366 29.11 2.75 -14.67
N GLY A 367 27.99 2.85 -13.96
CA GLY A 367 26.68 3.17 -14.53
C GLY A 367 25.70 1.99 -14.63
N LYS A 368 26.08 0.75 -14.24
CA LYS A 368 25.21 -0.45 -14.32
C LYS A 368 23.84 -0.24 -13.68
N THR A 369 23.81 0.12 -12.40
CA THR A 369 22.56 0.37 -11.66
C THR A 369 21.74 1.49 -12.29
N THR A 370 22.40 2.53 -12.80
CA THR A 370 21.73 3.63 -13.52
C THR A 370 21.08 3.14 -14.80
N VAL A 371 21.76 2.32 -15.61
CA VAL A 371 21.17 1.70 -16.80
C VAL A 371 19.95 0.86 -16.43
N ILE A 372 20.04 -0.03 -15.44
CA ILE A 372 18.90 -0.84 -15.00
C ILE A 372 17.73 0.05 -14.54
N ASN A 373 18.01 1.12 -13.78
CA ASN A 373 16.98 2.05 -13.31
C ASN A 373 16.29 2.80 -14.45
N LEU A 374 17.02 3.16 -15.50
CA LEU A 374 16.46 3.77 -16.71
C LEU A 374 15.60 2.76 -17.49
N LEU A 375 16.09 1.54 -17.71
CA LEU A 375 15.36 0.50 -18.44
C LEU A 375 14.10 0.04 -17.71
N SER A 376 14.11 0.07 -16.37
CA SER A 376 12.95 -0.26 -15.53
C SER A 376 12.04 0.93 -15.20
N GLY A 377 12.36 2.13 -15.69
CA GLY A 377 11.53 3.33 -15.52
C GLY A 377 11.44 3.84 -14.08
N LEU A 378 12.43 3.50 -13.25
CA LEU A 378 12.66 4.14 -11.95
C LEU A 378 13.34 5.50 -12.12
N GLU A 379 14.15 5.64 -13.17
CA GLU A 379 14.75 6.90 -13.60
C GLU A 379 14.27 7.26 -15.01
N ARG A 380 14.23 8.55 -15.32
CA ARG A 380 13.95 9.03 -16.68
C ARG A 380 15.24 9.38 -17.41
N PRO A 381 15.44 8.91 -18.65
CA PRO A 381 16.58 9.31 -19.45
C PRO A 381 16.51 10.79 -19.79
N ASP A 382 17.68 11.42 -19.92
CA ASP A 382 17.79 12.80 -20.40
C ASP A 382 17.84 12.84 -21.94
N ALA A 383 18.37 11.78 -22.58
CA ALA A 383 18.35 11.56 -24.02
C ALA A 383 18.40 10.05 -24.36
N GLY A 384 18.25 9.73 -25.65
CA GLY A 384 18.21 8.37 -26.17
C GLY A 384 16.79 7.82 -26.32
N ARG A 385 16.68 6.57 -26.76
CA ARG A 385 15.42 5.89 -27.03
C ARG A 385 15.43 4.45 -26.51
N VAL A 386 14.27 3.98 -26.07
CA VAL A 386 14.06 2.61 -25.61
C VAL A 386 12.81 2.04 -26.26
N TRP A 387 12.95 0.88 -26.90
CA TRP A 387 11.84 0.12 -27.46
C TRP A 387 11.70 -1.22 -26.76
N LEU A 388 10.46 -1.63 -26.51
CA LEU A 388 10.11 -2.93 -25.93
C LEU A 388 9.00 -3.55 -26.78
N GLY A 389 9.28 -4.69 -27.41
CA GLY A 389 8.34 -5.33 -28.35
C GLY A 389 7.90 -4.40 -29.47
N GLY A 390 8.85 -3.65 -30.07
CA GLY A 390 8.59 -2.68 -31.14
C GLY A 390 7.88 -1.39 -30.72
N ARG A 391 7.51 -1.22 -29.44
CA ARG A 391 6.87 0.01 -28.93
C ARG A 391 7.88 0.91 -28.26
N ASP A 392 7.88 2.19 -28.61
CA ASP A 392 8.65 3.21 -27.90
C ASP A 392 8.13 3.34 -26.45
N VAL A 393 9.00 3.02 -25.50
CA VAL A 393 8.76 3.09 -24.05
C VAL A 393 9.73 4.05 -23.37
N THR A 394 10.36 4.96 -24.13
CA THR A 394 11.33 5.93 -23.63
C THR A 394 10.75 6.74 -22.47
N GLY A 395 11.39 6.67 -21.30
CA GLY A 395 10.95 7.38 -20.09
C GLY A 395 9.58 6.95 -19.55
N ALA A 396 9.04 5.81 -20.00
CA ALA A 396 7.83 5.24 -19.45
C ALA A 396 8.01 4.89 -17.97
N ARG A 397 6.95 5.09 -17.18
CA ARG A 397 6.95 4.72 -15.76
C ARG A 397 7.06 3.20 -15.61
N ALA A 398 7.69 2.75 -14.52
CA ALA A 398 7.82 1.33 -14.16
C ALA A 398 6.50 0.55 -14.30
N ASP A 399 5.36 1.13 -13.88
CA ASP A 399 4.08 0.43 -13.93
C ASP A 399 3.58 0.16 -15.35
N ARG A 400 3.98 1.00 -16.32
CA ARG A 400 3.66 0.83 -17.74
C ARG A 400 4.60 -0.17 -18.38
N LEU A 401 5.89 -0.10 -18.08
CA LEU A 401 6.88 -1.08 -18.56
C LEU A 401 6.53 -2.49 -18.08
N ALA A 402 6.12 -2.63 -16.83
CA ALA A 402 5.66 -3.90 -16.27
C ALA A 402 4.44 -4.47 -17.00
N ARG A 403 3.52 -3.63 -17.48
CA ARG A 403 2.36 -4.05 -18.29
C ARG A 403 2.74 -4.32 -19.74
N ALA A 404 3.83 -3.72 -20.23
CA ALA A 404 4.37 -3.94 -21.57
C ALA A 404 5.23 -5.20 -21.69
N GLY A 405 5.50 -5.91 -20.58
CA GLY A 405 6.23 -7.18 -20.58
C GLY A 405 7.64 -7.11 -20.01
N LEU A 406 8.00 -6.04 -19.28
CA LEU A 406 9.25 -6.00 -18.52
C LEU A 406 9.04 -6.53 -17.10
N ALA A 407 9.96 -7.31 -16.58
CA ALA A 407 10.06 -7.59 -15.15
C ALA A 407 11.47 -7.28 -14.64
N ARG A 408 11.57 -6.91 -13.37
CA ARG A 408 12.82 -6.63 -12.68
C ARG A 408 12.84 -7.31 -11.31
N SER A 409 13.94 -7.98 -10.98
CA SER A 409 14.29 -8.33 -9.60
C SER A 409 15.20 -7.27 -8.98
N PHE A 410 15.27 -7.22 -7.65
CA PHE A 410 16.15 -6.31 -6.92
C PHE A 410 17.28 -7.07 -6.21
N GLN A 411 18.37 -6.35 -5.89
CA GLN A 411 19.55 -6.94 -5.26
C GLN A 411 19.19 -7.65 -3.94
N ALA A 412 18.43 -6.97 -3.06
CA ALA A 412 17.81 -7.60 -1.90
C ALA A 412 16.46 -8.21 -2.29
N ALA A 413 16.20 -9.46 -1.90
CA ALA A 413 14.91 -10.09 -2.15
C ALA A 413 13.83 -9.48 -1.23
N ILE A 414 13.06 -8.55 -1.78
CA ILE A 414 12.03 -7.81 -1.05
C ILE A 414 10.72 -8.58 -1.08
N LEU A 415 10.50 -9.45 -0.09
CA LEU A 415 9.19 -10.06 0.15
C LEU A 415 8.44 -9.29 1.25
N PRO A 416 7.12 -9.09 1.13
CA PRO A 416 6.35 -8.37 2.15
C PRO A 416 6.41 -9.10 3.50
N GLU A 417 6.72 -8.37 4.57
CA GLU A 417 6.78 -8.92 5.93
C GLU A 417 5.41 -9.43 6.38
N GLY A 418 5.37 -10.60 7.02
CA GLY A 418 4.12 -11.20 7.51
C GLY A 418 3.17 -11.72 6.41
N ALA A 419 3.54 -11.62 5.13
CA ALA A 419 2.74 -12.14 4.03
C ALA A 419 2.97 -13.62 3.78
N GLY A 420 1.95 -14.32 3.30
CA GLY A 420 2.08 -15.67 2.75
C GLY A 420 2.80 -15.65 1.41
N VAL A 421 3.57 -16.70 1.11
CA VAL A 421 4.32 -16.86 -0.15
C VAL A 421 3.40 -16.73 -1.37
N LEU A 422 2.25 -17.42 -1.35
CA LEU A 422 1.26 -17.34 -2.42
C LEU A 422 0.72 -15.92 -2.62
N ASP A 423 0.40 -15.22 -1.52
CA ASP A 423 -0.16 -13.87 -1.58
C ASP A 423 0.89 -12.86 -2.10
N ALA A 424 2.17 -13.04 -1.73
CA ALA A 424 3.28 -12.23 -2.20
C ALA A 424 3.51 -12.35 -3.72
N VAL A 425 3.40 -13.56 -4.28
CA VAL A 425 3.49 -13.78 -5.74
C VAL A 425 2.21 -13.30 -6.44
N ALA A 426 1.04 -13.58 -5.90
CA ALA A 426 -0.25 -13.16 -6.45
C ALA A 426 -0.38 -11.63 -6.54
N ALA A 427 0.28 -10.90 -5.65
CA ALA A 427 0.29 -9.44 -5.65
C ALA A 427 0.74 -8.84 -7.00
N ALA A 428 1.68 -9.51 -7.70
CA ALA A 428 2.14 -9.07 -9.02
C ALA A 428 1.02 -9.04 -10.06
N ARG A 429 0.00 -9.89 -9.90
CA ARG A 429 -1.08 -10.08 -10.86
C ARG A 429 -2.34 -9.27 -10.54
N LEU A 430 -2.44 -8.70 -9.34
CA LEU A 430 -3.66 -8.00 -8.88
C LEU A 430 -4.08 -6.82 -9.76
N ALA A 431 -3.18 -6.16 -10.49
CA ALA A 431 -3.56 -5.09 -11.41
C ALA A 431 -4.11 -5.59 -12.76
N VAL A 432 -3.86 -6.85 -13.11
CA VAL A 432 -4.18 -7.40 -14.44
C VAL A 432 -5.33 -8.39 -14.35
N ASP A 433 -5.35 -9.26 -13.34
CA ASP A 433 -6.37 -10.30 -13.21
C ASP A 433 -7.72 -9.76 -12.71
N PRO A 434 -8.83 -10.40 -13.11
CA PRO A 434 -10.19 -9.95 -12.76
C PRO A 434 -10.43 -9.98 -11.25
N ASP A 435 -9.90 -10.98 -10.56
CA ASP A 435 -10.12 -11.23 -9.15
C ASP A 435 -8.88 -11.83 -8.47
N ALA A 436 -8.93 -11.86 -7.14
CA ALA A 436 -7.85 -12.36 -6.30
C ALA A 436 -7.60 -13.87 -6.44
N ALA A 437 -8.64 -14.69 -6.66
CA ALA A 437 -8.49 -16.13 -6.78
C ALA A 437 -7.78 -16.50 -8.09
N THR A 438 -8.11 -15.80 -9.19
CA THR A 438 -7.38 -15.94 -10.45
C THR A 438 -5.90 -15.57 -10.29
N ALA A 439 -5.60 -14.47 -9.59
CA ALA A 439 -4.22 -14.08 -9.30
C ALA A 439 -3.47 -15.11 -8.45
N GLU A 440 -4.15 -15.73 -7.47
CA GLU A 440 -3.59 -16.81 -6.64
C GLU A 440 -3.35 -18.09 -7.44
N ALA A 441 -4.23 -18.46 -8.39
CA ALA A 441 -4.02 -19.60 -9.28
C ALA A 441 -2.79 -19.42 -10.20
N HIS A 442 -2.63 -18.22 -10.76
CA HIS A 442 -1.43 -17.84 -11.52
C HIS A 442 -0.16 -17.85 -10.66
N ALA A 443 -0.25 -17.35 -9.43
CA ALA A 443 0.86 -17.39 -8.49
C ALA A 443 1.28 -18.81 -8.13
N ARG A 444 0.30 -19.71 -7.97
CA ARG A 444 0.56 -21.13 -7.74
C ARG A 444 1.36 -21.73 -8.90
N TRP A 445 0.94 -21.49 -10.14
CA TRP A 445 1.69 -21.93 -11.32
C TRP A 445 3.13 -21.42 -11.33
N ALA A 446 3.36 -20.14 -11.01
CA ALA A 446 4.70 -19.58 -10.99
C ALA A 446 5.56 -20.21 -9.88
N LEU A 447 4.99 -20.46 -8.69
CA LEU A 447 5.70 -21.15 -7.62
C LEU A 447 6.07 -22.58 -8.00
N ASP A 448 5.16 -23.32 -8.63
CA ASP A 448 5.42 -24.67 -9.13
C ASP A 448 6.55 -24.64 -10.19
N ARG A 449 6.53 -23.65 -11.10
CA ARG A 449 7.58 -23.46 -12.10
C ARG A 449 8.96 -23.15 -11.53
N LEU A 450 9.02 -22.46 -10.39
CA LEU A 450 10.25 -22.16 -9.68
C LEU A 450 10.68 -23.27 -8.71
N GLY A 451 9.98 -24.42 -8.69
CA GLY A 451 10.27 -25.54 -7.80
C GLY A 451 10.04 -25.22 -6.32
N VAL A 452 9.17 -24.25 -6.01
CA VAL A 452 8.84 -23.80 -4.64
C VAL A 452 7.34 -23.85 -4.36
N GLY A 453 6.60 -24.67 -5.12
CA GLY A 453 5.17 -24.88 -4.96
C GLY A 453 4.75 -25.29 -3.55
N GLU A 454 5.53 -26.13 -2.89
CA GLU A 454 5.24 -26.60 -1.52
C GLU A 454 5.23 -25.45 -0.49
N LEU A 455 5.90 -24.34 -0.79
CA LEU A 455 5.95 -23.18 0.09
C LEU A 455 4.69 -22.30 0.01
N ALA A 456 3.77 -22.55 -0.93
CA ALA A 456 2.60 -21.68 -1.17
C ALA A 456 1.73 -21.44 0.08
N GLY A 457 1.66 -22.42 0.99
CA GLY A 457 0.92 -22.31 2.26
C GLY A 457 1.71 -21.65 3.40
N GLN A 458 2.99 -21.33 3.20
CA GLN A 458 3.90 -20.82 4.23
C GLN A 458 3.99 -19.29 4.22
N GLY A 459 4.55 -18.72 5.29
CA GLY A 459 4.91 -17.31 5.38
C GLY A 459 6.21 -17.01 4.62
N CYS A 460 6.38 -15.76 4.19
CA CYS A 460 7.66 -15.28 3.63
C CYS A 460 8.75 -15.11 4.71
N ASP A 461 8.33 -14.97 5.96
CA ASP A 461 9.22 -14.79 7.11
C ASP A 461 10.02 -16.06 7.38
N GLY A 462 11.33 -15.92 7.59
CA GLY A 462 12.22 -17.05 7.91
C GLY A 462 12.61 -17.95 6.73
N LEU A 463 12.20 -17.64 5.50
CA LEU A 463 12.65 -18.39 4.31
C LEU A 463 14.19 -18.29 4.14
N PRO A 464 14.89 -19.43 3.91
CA PRO A 464 16.29 -19.44 3.48
C PRO A 464 16.54 -18.59 2.24
N ALA A 465 17.75 -18.07 2.09
CA ALA A 465 18.11 -17.11 1.03
C ALA A 465 17.77 -17.61 -0.39
N ALA A 466 18.13 -18.85 -0.73
CA ALA A 466 17.84 -19.44 -2.05
C ALA A 466 16.33 -19.58 -2.32
N LEU A 467 15.56 -20.06 -1.34
CA LEU A 467 14.10 -20.19 -1.47
C LEU A 467 13.43 -18.82 -1.58
N ARG A 468 13.89 -17.84 -0.79
CA ARG A 468 13.44 -16.46 -0.87
C ARG A 468 13.69 -15.86 -2.27
N ARG A 469 14.87 -16.12 -2.86
CA ARG A 469 15.20 -15.68 -4.23
C ARG A 469 14.29 -16.34 -5.26
N ARG A 470 14.01 -17.64 -5.14
CA ARG A 470 13.05 -18.35 -6.02
C ARG A 470 11.64 -17.79 -5.94
N VAL A 471 11.16 -17.44 -4.74
CA VAL A 471 9.85 -16.79 -4.56
C VAL A 471 9.83 -15.40 -5.21
N GLU A 472 10.91 -14.63 -5.10
CA GLU A 472 11.05 -13.34 -5.79
C GLU A 472 11.02 -13.50 -7.32
N LEU A 473 11.75 -14.48 -7.85
CA LEU A 473 11.72 -14.82 -9.28
C LEU A 473 10.33 -15.28 -9.72
N ALA A 474 9.61 -16.06 -8.91
CA ALA A 474 8.23 -16.44 -9.18
C ALA A 474 7.32 -15.21 -9.26
N ARG A 475 7.52 -14.21 -8.38
CA ARG A 475 6.80 -12.93 -8.41
C ARG A 475 7.08 -12.10 -9.66
N ALA A 476 8.29 -12.18 -10.21
CA ALA A 476 8.61 -11.59 -11.51
C ALA A 476 8.00 -12.40 -12.66
N LEU A 477 8.15 -13.73 -12.64
CA LEU A 477 7.77 -14.65 -13.72
C LEU A 477 6.25 -14.79 -13.89
N VAL A 478 5.46 -14.68 -12.81
CA VAL A 478 4.00 -14.80 -12.89
C VAL A 478 3.37 -13.81 -13.87
N ARG A 479 4.09 -12.72 -14.19
CA ARG A 479 3.67 -11.73 -15.20
C ARG A 479 3.90 -12.15 -16.63
N ARG A 480 4.61 -13.27 -16.84
CA ARG A 480 5.13 -13.73 -18.13
C ARG A 480 5.82 -12.59 -18.87
N PRO A 481 6.91 -12.04 -18.31
CA PRO A 481 7.66 -10.98 -18.97
C PRO A 481 8.32 -11.48 -20.26
N ALA A 482 8.42 -10.59 -21.24
CA ALA A 482 9.24 -10.75 -22.43
C ALA A 482 10.72 -10.47 -22.13
N VAL A 483 10.96 -9.54 -21.20
CA VAL A 483 12.30 -9.09 -20.80
C VAL A 483 12.40 -9.15 -19.28
N LEU A 484 13.41 -9.85 -18.78
CA LEU A 484 13.69 -9.99 -17.35
C LEU A 484 15.04 -9.35 -17.02
N LEU A 485 15.03 -8.35 -16.13
CA LEU A 485 16.22 -7.70 -15.61
C LEU A 485 16.56 -8.28 -14.24
N LEU A 486 17.76 -8.83 -14.10
CA LEU A 486 18.25 -9.44 -12.87
C LEU A 486 19.48 -8.69 -12.37
N ASP A 487 19.39 -8.20 -11.14
CA ASP A 487 20.44 -7.45 -10.46
C ASP A 487 20.98 -8.27 -9.30
N GLU A 488 22.16 -8.87 -9.49
CA GLU A 488 22.87 -9.75 -8.55
C GLU A 488 22.03 -10.91 -7.98
N PRO A 489 21.35 -11.71 -8.82
CA PRO A 489 20.47 -12.77 -8.34
C PRO A 489 21.21 -13.91 -7.61
N ALA A 490 22.51 -14.12 -7.86
CA ALA A 490 23.32 -15.18 -7.26
C ALA A 490 24.03 -14.77 -5.94
N ALA A 491 23.88 -13.51 -5.52
CA ALA A 491 24.49 -13.02 -4.28
C ALA A 491 24.02 -13.83 -3.07
N GLY A 492 24.99 -14.31 -2.27
CA GLY A 492 24.74 -15.08 -1.04
C GLY A 492 24.32 -16.54 -1.24
N LEU A 493 24.34 -17.05 -2.48
CA LEU A 493 24.06 -18.45 -2.79
C LEU A 493 25.32 -19.31 -2.76
N THR A 494 25.18 -20.58 -2.38
CA THR A 494 26.21 -21.62 -2.52
C THR A 494 26.40 -22.02 -3.98
N ASP A 495 27.51 -22.68 -4.32
CA ASP A 495 27.79 -23.08 -5.71
C ASP A 495 26.74 -24.05 -6.29
N GLY A 496 26.18 -24.93 -5.47
CA GLY A 496 25.05 -25.79 -5.86
C GLY A 496 23.80 -25.00 -6.20
N GLU A 497 23.42 -24.06 -5.33
CA GLU A 497 22.25 -23.18 -5.54
C GLU A 497 22.45 -22.26 -6.76
N LYS A 498 23.68 -21.79 -7.01
CA LYS A 498 24.04 -21.05 -8.23
C LYS A 498 23.86 -21.92 -9.47
N ALA A 499 24.28 -23.18 -9.45
CA ALA A 499 24.10 -24.09 -10.58
C ALA A 499 22.60 -24.33 -10.89
N GLU A 500 21.78 -24.49 -9.85
CA GLU A 500 20.33 -24.63 -10.00
C GLU A 500 19.68 -23.36 -10.57
N LEU A 501 20.06 -22.18 -10.06
CA LEU A 501 19.60 -20.90 -10.60
C LEU A 501 20.03 -20.72 -12.06
N ALA A 502 21.27 -21.09 -12.40
CA ALA A 502 21.78 -21.03 -13.75
C ALA A 502 20.99 -21.92 -14.71
N ALA A 503 20.64 -23.14 -14.31
CA ALA A 503 19.82 -24.04 -15.10
C ALA A 503 18.43 -23.43 -15.38
N LEU A 504 17.78 -22.91 -14.34
CA LEU A 504 16.49 -22.22 -14.45
C LEU A 504 16.57 -21.01 -15.41
N LEU A 505 17.58 -20.16 -15.28
CA LEU A 505 17.73 -18.98 -16.16
C LEU A 505 17.92 -19.37 -17.63
N ARG A 506 18.63 -20.47 -17.92
CA ARG A 506 18.76 -21.00 -19.28
C ARG A 506 17.44 -21.52 -19.83
N GLU A 507 16.68 -22.25 -19.02
CA GLU A 507 15.35 -22.75 -19.41
C GLU A 507 14.42 -21.59 -19.75
N LEU A 508 14.35 -20.62 -18.84
CA LEU A 508 13.56 -19.40 -19.00
C LEU A 508 13.95 -18.58 -20.23
N ALA A 509 15.25 -18.44 -20.51
CA ALA A 509 15.71 -17.82 -21.74
C ALA A 509 15.32 -18.65 -22.97
N GLY A 510 15.55 -19.98 -22.94
CA GLY A 510 15.23 -20.90 -24.04
C GLY A 510 13.74 -20.91 -24.46
N GLU A 511 12.84 -20.50 -23.57
CA GLU A 511 11.42 -20.30 -23.85
C GLU A 511 11.10 -18.98 -24.59
N GLY A 512 12.12 -18.21 -24.95
CA GLY A 512 12.01 -16.97 -25.70
C GLY A 512 12.10 -15.69 -24.86
N MET A 513 12.35 -15.79 -23.55
CA MET A 513 12.56 -14.59 -22.72
C MET A 513 13.94 -13.98 -22.98
N ALA A 514 13.99 -12.66 -23.11
CA ALA A 514 15.26 -11.92 -23.10
C ALA A 514 15.68 -11.63 -21.65
N VAL A 515 16.90 -11.98 -21.26
CA VAL A 515 17.39 -11.79 -19.90
C VAL A 515 18.60 -10.85 -19.90
N LEU A 516 18.53 -9.79 -19.08
CA LEU A 516 19.70 -8.98 -18.72
C LEU A 516 20.16 -9.41 -17.33
N LEU A 517 21.37 -9.94 -17.22
CA LEU A 517 21.96 -10.43 -15.97
C LEU A 517 23.12 -9.52 -15.54
N VAL A 518 22.97 -8.85 -14.41
CA VAL A 518 24.02 -8.04 -13.79
C VAL A 518 24.61 -8.82 -12.64
N GLU A 519 25.89 -9.13 -12.71
CA GLU A 519 26.58 -9.95 -11.71
C GLU A 519 28.04 -9.55 -11.56
N HIS A 520 28.57 -9.81 -10.37
CA HIS A 520 29.98 -9.65 -10.06
C HIS A 520 30.74 -10.98 -10.12
N ASP A 521 30.03 -12.11 -9.96
CA ASP A 521 30.61 -13.44 -10.09
C ASP A 521 30.72 -13.84 -11.58
N MET A 522 31.92 -13.65 -12.13
CA MET A 522 32.24 -14.02 -13.52
C MET A 522 32.23 -15.53 -13.76
N GLY A 523 32.32 -16.35 -12.71
CA GLY A 523 32.17 -17.81 -12.80
C GLY A 523 30.71 -18.22 -13.01
N PHE A 524 29.77 -17.45 -12.45
CA PHE A 524 28.34 -17.64 -12.66
C PHE A 524 27.83 -16.98 -13.95
N LEU A 525 28.23 -15.73 -14.24
CA LEU A 525 27.70 -14.95 -15.37
C LEU A 525 28.16 -15.47 -16.74
N LEU A 526 29.45 -15.74 -16.92
CA LEU A 526 29.98 -16.05 -18.25
C LEU A 526 29.45 -17.37 -18.85
N PRO A 527 29.26 -18.46 -18.09
CA PRO A 527 28.65 -19.68 -18.62
C PRO A 527 27.16 -19.53 -18.98
N LEU A 528 26.52 -18.43 -18.61
CA LEU A 528 25.12 -18.12 -18.91
C LEU A 528 24.98 -17.16 -20.08
N ALA A 529 25.81 -16.12 -20.11
CA ALA A 529 25.70 -15.03 -21.05
C ALA A 529 26.19 -15.42 -22.45
N GLY A 530 25.33 -15.27 -23.47
CA GLY A 530 25.75 -15.38 -24.88
C GLY A 530 26.49 -14.13 -25.35
N ARG A 531 26.14 -12.97 -24.79
CA ARG A 531 26.73 -11.65 -25.07
C ARG A 531 27.00 -10.93 -23.75
N VAL A 532 28.06 -10.15 -23.67
CA VAL A 532 28.45 -9.38 -22.48
C VAL A 532 28.70 -7.93 -22.88
N LEU A 533 28.09 -7.02 -22.13
CA LEU A 533 28.40 -5.60 -22.16
C LEU A 533 29.22 -5.24 -20.93
N CYS A 534 30.34 -4.55 -21.12
CA CYS A 534 31.12 -3.97 -20.03
C CYS A 534 30.97 -2.45 -20.04
N LEU A 535 30.57 -1.89 -18.90
CA LEU A 535 30.52 -0.46 -18.68
C LEU A 535 31.73 0.01 -17.88
N ASP A 536 32.29 1.14 -18.28
CA ASP A 536 33.17 1.96 -17.45
C ASP A 536 32.81 3.44 -17.61
N ARG A 537 32.76 4.17 -16.49
CA ARG A 537 32.41 5.62 -16.43
C ARG A 537 31.21 6.03 -17.29
N GLY A 538 30.16 5.21 -17.31
CA GLY A 538 28.91 5.48 -18.02
C GLY A 538 28.93 5.12 -19.51
N GLN A 539 30.03 4.62 -20.06
CA GLN A 539 30.18 4.26 -21.47
C GLN A 539 30.39 2.75 -21.65
N VAL A 540 29.98 2.21 -22.80
CA VAL A 540 30.25 0.82 -23.18
C VAL A 540 31.70 0.70 -23.66
N ILE A 541 32.51 -0.05 -22.94
CA ILE A 541 33.91 -0.33 -23.31
C ILE A 541 34.09 -1.71 -23.97
N TYR A 542 33.10 -2.58 -23.86
CA TYR A 542 33.07 -3.88 -24.52
C TYR A 542 31.63 -4.28 -24.81
N ASP A 543 31.39 -4.81 -26.01
CA ASP A 543 30.12 -5.40 -26.41
C ASP A 543 30.38 -6.56 -27.37
N GLY A 544 30.28 -7.79 -26.87
CA GLY A 544 30.69 -8.98 -27.62
C GLY A 544 30.36 -10.29 -26.93
N LEU A 545 30.92 -11.39 -27.45
CA LEU A 545 30.71 -12.74 -26.90
C LEU A 545 31.40 -12.90 -25.53
N ALA A 546 30.80 -13.67 -24.63
CA ALA A 546 31.33 -13.89 -23.28
C ALA A 546 32.78 -14.43 -23.26
N ASP A 547 33.15 -15.28 -24.21
CA ASP A 547 34.51 -15.85 -24.30
C ASP A 547 35.59 -14.79 -24.59
N GLY A 548 35.22 -13.70 -25.26
CA GLY A 548 36.13 -12.62 -25.62
C GLY A 548 36.46 -11.68 -24.45
N VAL A 549 35.55 -11.54 -23.48
CA VAL A 549 35.64 -10.51 -22.44
C VAL A 549 36.86 -10.67 -21.54
N ARG A 550 37.28 -11.91 -21.26
CA ARG A 550 38.45 -12.20 -20.41
C ARG A 550 39.78 -11.86 -21.09
N ARG A 551 39.78 -11.76 -22.42
CA ARG A 551 40.97 -11.47 -23.24
C ARG A 551 41.02 -10.01 -23.68
N ASP A 552 39.98 -9.23 -23.39
CA ASP A 552 39.91 -7.83 -23.77
C ASP A 552 40.77 -6.97 -22.84
N ALA A 553 41.77 -6.29 -23.42
CA ALA A 553 42.72 -5.46 -22.68
C ALA A 553 42.06 -4.24 -22.03
N THR A 554 41.02 -3.68 -22.66
CA THR A 554 40.27 -2.51 -22.16
C THR A 554 39.47 -2.90 -20.92
N VAL A 555 38.79 -4.05 -20.97
CA VAL A 555 38.08 -4.60 -19.81
C VAL A 555 39.04 -4.89 -18.67
N ALA A 556 40.18 -5.54 -18.95
CA ALA A 556 41.18 -5.82 -17.93
C ALA A 556 41.72 -4.54 -17.27
N ALA A 557 42.02 -3.51 -18.06
CA ALA A 557 42.50 -2.22 -17.56
C ALA A 557 41.47 -1.51 -16.67
N ALA A 558 40.18 -1.53 -17.03
CA ALA A 558 39.11 -0.92 -16.25
C ALA A 558 38.95 -1.57 -14.85
N TYR A 559 39.17 -2.88 -14.74
CA TYR A 559 39.11 -3.61 -13.48
C TYR A 559 40.40 -3.48 -12.64
N LEU A 560 41.58 -3.40 -13.28
CA LEU A 560 42.88 -3.31 -12.59
C LEU A 560 43.26 -1.90 -12.15
N GLY A 561 42.85 -0.86 -12.89
CA GLY A 561 43.22 0.54 -12.66
C GLY A 561 42.76 1.16 -11.33
N ARG A 562 41.97 0.44 -10.52
CA ARG A 562 41.54 0.88 -9.17
C ARG A 562 42.32 0.25 -8.02
N ALA A 563 43.15 -0.78 -8.26
CA ALA A 563 44.00 -1.36 -7.23
C ALA A 563 45.32 -0.59 -7.02
N GLY A 564 45.56 0.48 -7.78
CA GLY A 564 46.85 1.19 -7.86
C GLY A 564 46.90 2.61 -7.30
N THR A 565 45.88 3.08 -6.58
CA THR A 565 45.93 4.38 -5.88
C THR A 565 45.39 4.23 -4.47
N ALA A 566 46.27 3.86 -3.54
CA ALA A 566 46.11 4.04 -2.10
C ALA A 566 47.32 4.80 -1.57
#